data_AF-A0A8S4QPS3-F1
#
_entry.id   AF-A0A8S4QPS3-F1
#
_cell.length_a   1.000
_cell.length_b   1.000
_cell.length_c   1.000
_cell.angle_alpha   90.00
_cell.angle_beta   90.00
_cell.angle_gamma   90.00
#
_symmetry.space_group_name_H-M   'P 1'
#
loop_
_entity.id
_entity.type
_entity.pdbx_description
1 polymer ?
#
loop_
_entity_poly.entity_id
_entity_poly.type
_entity_poly.pdbx_seq_one_letter_code
_entity_poly.pdbx_strand_id
1 'polypeptide(L)' 'MMRIQRVQNKILRVITDAPWFARNDEIHQYLEMPMVFEEIGKHKERLAKHPNRLASSLLVAPRMKCLKRTDVLDN' A
#
# COMPACT_ATOMS: atom_id res chain seq x y z
N MET A 1 -6.53 1.85 3.41
CA MET A 1 -5.60 2.97 3.21
C MET A 1 -4.88 3.36 4.51
N MET A 2 -5.55 3.97 5.50
CA MET A 2 -4.88 4.60 6.64
C MET A 2 -4.06 3.67 7.55
N ARG A 3 -4.38 2.36 7.62
CA ARG A 3 -3.66 1.41 8.48
C ARG A 3 -2.20 1.21 8.04
N ILE A 4 -1.96 1.09 6.73
CA ILE A 4 -0.61 0.87 6.19
C ILE A 4 0.24 2.12 6.39
N GLN A 5 -0.31 3.32 6.15
CA GLN A 5 0.39 4.59 6.43
C GLN A 5 0.79 4.72 7.90
N ARG A 6 -0.10 4.37 8.84
CA ARG A 6 0.23 4.38 10.28
C ARG A 6 1.37 3.43 10.63
N VAL A 7 1.40 2.25 10.01
CA VAL A 7 2.50 1.29 10.18
C VAL A 7 3.80 1.84 9.59
N GLN A 8 3.76 2.44 8.39
CA GLN A 8 4.91 3.12 7.79
C GLN A 8 5.49 4.17 8.75
N ASN A 9 4.65 5.08 9.25
CA ASN A 9 5.09 6.15 10.16
C ASN A 9 5.69 5.58 11.45
N LYS A 10 5.12 4.49 11.99
CA LYS A 10 5.66 3.83 13.17
C LYS A 10 7.02 3.20 12.90
N ILE A 11 7.17 2.47 11.79
CA ILE A 11 8.44 1.84 11.39
C ILE A 11 9.51 2.91 11.18
N LEU A 12 9.18 3.98 10.46
CA LEU A 12 10.12 5.07 10.18
C LEU A 12 10.66 5.69 11.46
N ARG A 13 9.78 6.00 12.41
CA ARG A 13 10.16 6.55 13.72
C ARG A 13 11.06 5.62 14.52
N VAL A 14 10.83 4.30 14.44
CA VAL A 14 11.66 3.31 15.13
C VAL A 14 13.04 3.21 14.48
N ILE A 15 13.12 3.24 13.16
CA ILE A 15 14.40 3.13 12.43
C ILE A 15 15.28 4.36 12.67
N THR A 16 14.69 5.56 12.66
CA THR A 16 15.44 6.82 12.82
C THR A 16 15.57 7.28 14.26
N ASP A 17 15.06 6.51 15.22
CA ASP A 17 14.94 6.90 16.63
C ASP A 17 14.33 8.30 16.79
N ALA A 18 13.30 8.60 15.98
CA ALA A 18 12.74 9.93 15.90
C ALA A 18 11.96 10.29 17.18
N PRO A 19 12.18 11.49 17.73
CA PRO A 19 11.50 11.91 18.94
C PRO A 19 9.99 12.07 18.73
N TRP A 20 9.24 12.01 19.83
CA TRP A 20 7.78 11.94 19.74
C TRP A 20 7.14 13.17 19.07
N PHE A 21 7.78 14.33 19.19
CA PHE A 21 7.35 15.62 18.64
C PHE A 21 7.71 15.83 17.17
N ALA A 22 8.57 14.98 16.59
CA ALA A 22 8.90 15.08 15.16
C ALA A 22 7.65 14.82 14.31
N ARG A 23 7.40 15.72 13.35
CA ARG A 23 6.25 15.58 12.45
C ARG A 23 6.54 14.47 11.46
N ASN A 24 5.49 13.74 11.06
CA ASN A 24 5.65 12.69 10.08
C ASN A 24 6.17 13.26 8.75
N ASP A 25 5.69 14.43 8.33
CA ASP A 25 6.14 15.09 7.10
C ASP A 25 7.64 15.39 7.12
N GLU A 26 8.18 15.81 8.26
CA GLU A 26 9.61 16.07 8.43
C GLU A 26 10.44 14.78 8.34
N ILE A 27 9.96 13.69 8.96
CA ILE A 27 10.61 12.39 8.89
C ILE A 27 10.63 11.87 7.45
N HIS A 28 9.51 12.01 6.74
CA HIS A 28 9.40 11.63 5.33
C HIS A 28 10.30 12.46 4.42
N GLN A 29 10.36 13.78 4.64
CA GLN A 29 11.23 14.68 3.88
C GLN A 29 12.71 14.39 4.15
N TYR A 30 13.09 14.19 5.41
CA TYR A 30 14.47 13.89 5.80
C TYR A 30 14.97 12.57 5.24
N LEU A 31 14.10 11.55 5.19
CA LEU A 31 14.41 10.24 4.63
C LEU A 31 14.19 10.13 3.11
N GLU A 32 13.75 11.22 2.47
CA GLU A 32 13.35 11.25 1.06
C GLU A 32 12.35 10.12 0.69
N MET A 33 11.49 9.77 1.64
CA MET A 33 10.58 8.64 1.56
C MET A 33 9.16 9.10 1.25
N PRO A 34 8.58 8.72 0.10
CA PRO A 34 7.20 9.07 -0.22
C PRO A 34 6.22 8.39 0.75
N MET A 35 5.06 9.03 0.93
CA MET A 35 4.00 8.42 1.71
C MET A 35 3.33 7.29 0.91
N VAL A 36 2.87 6.26 1.61
CA VAL A 36 2.18 5.11 0.99
C VAL A 36 1.01 5.55 0.11
N PHE A 37 0.29 6.60 0.47
CA PHE A 37 -0.82 7.09 -0.37
C PHE A 37 -0.34 7.68 -1.71
N GLU A 38 0.79 8.38 -1.73
CA GLU A 38 1.37 8.97 -2.93
C GLU A 38 1.83 7.87 -3.87
N GLU A 39 2.47 6.84 -3.31
CA GLU A 39 2.96 5.70 -4.09
C GLU A 39 1.81 4.88 -4.67
N ILE A 40 0.70 4.72 -3.94
CA ILE A 40 -0.52 4.10 -4.48
C ILE A 40 -1.09 4.94 -5.64
N GLY A 41 -1.04 6.27 -5.55
CA GLY A 41 -1.44 7.18 -6.63
C GLY A 41 -0.61 6.96 -7.89
N LYS A 42 0.71 6.99 -7.77
CA LYS A 42 1.66 6.72 -8.87
C LYS A 42 1.43 5.34 -9.47
N HIS A 43 1.20 4.33 -8.63
CA HIS A 43 0.93 2.98 -9.10
C HIS A 43 -0.38 2.90 -9.90
N LYS A 44 -1.46 3.52 -9.43
CA LYS A 44 -2.73 3.58 -10.15
C LYS A 44 -2.59 4.26 -11.51
N GLU A 45 -1.84 5.34 -11.59
CA GLU A 45 -1.58 6.04 -12.85
C GLU A 45 -0.78 5.16 -13.82
N ARG A 46 0.29 4.52 -13.35
CA ARG A 46 1.08 3.57 -14.15
C ARG A 46 0.22 2.43 -14.67
N LEU A 47 -0.65 1.89 -13.84
CA LEU A 47 -1.56 0.81 -14.19
C LEU A 47 -2.59 1.23 -15.24
N ALA A 48 -3.10 2.46 -15.16
CA ALA A 48 -4.02 3.02 -16.14
C ALA A 48 -3.38 3.21 -17.53
N LYS A 49 -2.09 3.56 -17.57
CA LYS A 49 -1.31 3.76 -18.82
C LYS A 49 -0.67 2.47 -19.35
N HIS A 50 -0.81 1.35 -18.64
CA HIS A 50 -0.07 0.14 -18.95
C HIS A 50 -0.60 -0.55 -20.23
N PRO A 51 0.27 -1.05 -21.13
CA PRO A 51 -0.15 -1.65 -22.40
C PRO A 51 -0.93 -2.97 -22.25
N ASN A 52 -0.80 -3.64 -21.11
CA ASN A 52 -1.55 -4.87 -20.83
C ASN A 52 -3.03 -4.55 -20.59
N ARG A 53 -3.90 -5.07 -21.47
CA ARG A 53 -5.37 -4.92 -21.38
C ARG A 53 -5.98 -5.51 -20.10
N LEU A 54 -5.33 -6.51 -19.49
CA LEU A 54 -5.76 -7.10 -18.22
C LEU A 54 -5.36 -6.26 -17.00
N ALA A 55 -4.43 -5.30 -17.15
CA ALA A 55 -4.01 -4.45 -16.04
C ALA A 55 -5.16 -3.53 -15.56
N SER A 56 -5.99 -3.05 -16.49
CA SER A 56 -7.12 -2.18 -16.18
C SER A 56 -8.18 -2.86 -15.31
N SER A 57 -8.33 -4.19 -15.36
CA SER A 57 -9.28 -4.89 -14.49
C SER A 57 -8.88 -4.87 -13.02
N LEU A 58 -7.60 -4.62 -12.71
CA LEU A 58 -7.10 -4.51 -11.33
C LEU A 58 -7.45 -3.15 -10.69
N LEU A 59 -7.83 -2.13 -11.49
CA LEU A 59 -8.33 -0.85 -10.97
C LEU A 59 -9.72 -1.00 -10.35
N VAL A 60 -10.49 -1.99 -10.79
CA VAL A 60 -11.78 -2.33 -10.20
C VAL A 60 -11.52 -3.08 -8.90
N ALA A 61 -12.05 -2.57 -7.78
CA ALA A 61 -11.91 -3.25 -6.51
C ALA A 61 -12.44 -4.69 -6.64
N PRO A 62 -11.61 -5.72 -6.38
CA PRO A 62 -12.08 -7.09 -6.49
C PRO A 62 -13.26 -7.27 -5.53
N ARG A 63 -14.35 -7.91 -6.00
CA ARG A 63 -15.35 -8.45 -5.08
C ARG A 63 -14.61 -9.48 -4.24
N MET A 64 -14.26 -9.11 -3.02
CA MET A 64 -13.64 -10.03 -2.07
C MET A 64 -14.67 -11.13 -1.76
N LYS A 65 -14.60 -12.21 -2.53
CA LYS A 65 -15.19 -13.48 -2.16
C LYS A 65 -14.10 -14.20 -1.37
N CYS A 66 -14.31 -14.40 -0.07
CA CYS A 66 -13.51 -15.38 0.65
C CYS A 66 -13.63 -16.70 -0.12
N LEU A 67 -12.49 -17.26 -0.56
CA LEU A 67 -12.50 -18.58 -1.15
C LEU A 67 -12.97 -19.53 -0.04
N LYS A 68 -14.16 -20.11 -0.21
CA LYS A 68 -14.64 -21.12 0.73
C LYS A 68 -13.69 -22.31 0.59
N ARG A 69 -13.24 -22.84 1.73
CA ARG A 69 -12.52 -24.12 1.77
C ARG A 69 -13.51 -25.18 1.30
N THR A 70 -13.43 -25.58 0.03
CA THR A 70 -14.02 -26.83 -0.43
C THR A 70 -13.03 -27.92 -0.08
N ASP A 71 -13.14 -28.46 1.12
CA ASP A 71 -12.53 -29.75 1.45
C ASP A 71 -13.32 -30.81 0.69
N VAL A 72 -12.95 -31.05 -0.57
CA VAL A 72 -13.40 -32.22 -1.33
C VAL A 72 -12.19 -32.75 -2.07
N LEU A 73 -11.37 -33.53 -1.35
CA LEU A 73 -10.58 -34.58 -1.97
C LEU A 73 -11.55 -35.73 -2.23
N ASP A 74 -12.24 -35.70 -3.38
CA ASP A 74 -12.94 -36.89 -3.87
C ASP A 74 -11.96 -37.79 -4.61
N ASN A 75 -12.03 -39.07 -4.23
CA ASN A 75 -11.24 -40.20 -4.72
C ASN A 75 -11.55 -40.53 -6.19
#